data_AF-A0A2L1U7I7-F1
#
_entry.id   AF-A0A2L1U7I7-F1
#
_cell.length_a   1.000
_cell.length_b   1.000
_cell.length_c   1.000
_cell.angle_alpha   90.00
_cell.angle_beta   90.00
_cell.angle_gamma   90.00
#
_symmetry.space_group_name_H-M   'P 1'
#
loop_
_entity.id
_entity.type
_entity.pdbx_description
1 polymer ?
#
loop_
_entity_poly.entity_id
_entity_poly.type
_entity_poly.pdbx_seq_one_letter_code
_entity_poly.pdbx_strand_id
1 'polypeptide(L)' 'MSSKVDRFKNLVRSPSSSKVKEEFITGIKPKKDVKKATFDMDIELHTWLKIYAAKNKKTMVEIIETEIRNLREREEHK' A
#
# COMPACT_ATOMS: atom_id res chain seq x y z
N MET A 1 -22.29 -41.98 -9.66
CA MET A 1 -20.88 -41.56 -9.86
C MET A 1 -20.80 -40.05 -9.72
N SER A 2 -20.29 -39.54 -8.59
CA SER A 2 -20.14 -38.09 -8.39
C SER A 2 -18.85 -37.62 -9.07
N SER A 3 -18.97 -36.70 -10.03
CA SER A 3 -17.82 -36.25 -10.82
C SER A 3 -16.94 -35.30 -10.00
N LYS A 4 -15.63 -35.29 -10.26
CA LYS A 4 -14.66 -34.38 -9.60
C LYS A 4 -15.06 -32.90 -9.74
N VAL A 5 -15.84 -32.56 -10.76
CA VAL A 5 -16.33 -31.20 -11.04
C VAL A 5 -17.38 -30.76 -10.01
N ASP A 6 -18.22 -31.67 -9.53
CA ASP A 6 -19.27 -31.36 -8.54
C ASP A 6 -18.69 -31.09 -7.14
N ARG A 7 -17.62 -31.82 -6.78
CA ARG A 7 -16.85 -31.56 -5.55
C ARG A 7 -16.19 -30.19 -5.57
N PHE A 8 -15.64 -29.78 -6.72
CA PHE A 8 -15.01 -28.48 -6.86
C PHE A 8 -16.04 -27.35 -6.74
N LYS A 9 -17.19 -27.47 -7.42
CA LYS A 9 -18.28 -26.47 -7.33
C LYS A 9 -18.80 -26.30 -5.90
N ASN A 10 -18.92 -27.37 -5.13
CA ASN A 10 -19.34 -27.27 -3.73
C ASN A 10 -18.26 -26.67 -2.80
N LEU A 11 -16.98 -26.75 -3.18
CA LEU A 11 -15.89 -26.10 -2.42
C LEU A 11 -15.87 -24.58 -2.65
N VAL A 12 -16.11 -24.12 -3.88
CA VAL A 12 -16.15 -22.67 -4.20
C VAL A 12 -17.48 -22.01 -3.83
N ARG A 13 -18.55 -22.78 -3.61
CA ARG A 13 -19.89 -22.27 -3.25
C ARG A 13 -20.11 -22.17 -1.74
N SER A 14 -19.08 -22.39 -0.92
CA SER A 14 -19.16 -22.16 0.52
C SER A 14 -19.29 -20.65 0.80
N PRO A 15 -20.35 -20.17 1.49
CA PRO A 15 -20.61 -18.75 1.69
C PRO A 15 -19.70 -18.08 2.74
N SER A 16 -18.53 -18.67 3.04
CA SER A 16 -17.59 -18.21 4.05
C SER A 16 -16.43 -17.39 3.47
N SER A 17 -16.68 -16.50 2.51
CA SER A 17 -15.65 -15.54 2.06
C SER A 17 -16.10 -14.08 1.93
N SER A 18 -17.36 -13.78 2.28
CA SER A 18 -17.84 -12.39 2.28
C SER A 18 -17.43 -11.58 3.50
N LYS A 19 -16.94 -12.22 4.58
CA LYS A 19 -16.54 -11.51 5.83
C LYS A 19 -15.08 -11.05 5.87
N VAL A 20 -14.20 -11.59 5.04
CA VAL A 20 -12.75 -11.29 5.15
C VAL A 20 -12.32 -10.09 4.29
N LYS A 21 -13.17 -9.63 3.35
CA LYS A 21 -12.82 -8.52 2.45
C LYS A 21 -13.30 -7.14 2.90
N GLU A 22 -14.23 -7.05 3.84
CA GLU A 22 -14.76 -5.75 4.29
C GLU A 22 -14.00 -5.14 5.48
N GLU A 23 -13.24 -5.93 6.25
CA GLU A 23 -12.59 -5.42 7.48
C GLU A 23 -11.26 -4.69 7.24
N PHE A 24 -10.71 -4.68 6.02
CA PHE A 24 -9.46 -3.94 5.72
C PHE A 24 -9.66 -2.50 5.26
N ILE A 25 -10.91 -2.06 5.03
CA ILE A 25 -11.18 -0.71 4.47
C ILE A 25 -11.76 0.25 5.54
N THR A 26 -12.11 -0.22 6.74
CA THR A 26 -12.80 0.61 7.76
C THR A 26 -11.89 1.37 8.74
N GLY A 27 -10.56 1.38 8.52
CA GLY A 27 -9.61 1.98 9.47
C GLY A 27 -9.08 3.38 9.14
N ILE A 28 -9.19 3.86 7.90
CA ILE A 28 -8.53 5.11 7.50
C ILE A 28 -9.54 6.25 7.56
N LYS A 29 -9.73 6.82 8.74
CA LYS A 29 -10.33 8.17 8.84
C LYS A 29 -9.53 9.09 7.90
N PRO A 30 -10.16 9.84 7.00
CA PRO A 30 -9.43 10.79 6.17
C PRO A 30 -8.72 11.74 7.12
N LYS A 31 -7.38 11.74 7.10
CA LYS A 31 -6.62 12.78 7.79
C LYS A 31 -7.06 14.10 7.16
N LYS A 32 -7.82 14.89 7.92
CA LYS A 32 -8.08 16.29 7.57
C LYS A 32 -6.70 16.90 7.34
N ASP A 33 -6.52 17.59 6.21
CA ASP A 33 -5.29 18.26 5.79
C ASP A 33 -4.23 17.44 5.04
N VAL A 34 -4.54 16.23 4.57
CA VAL A 34 -3.62 15.49 3.66
C VAL A 34 -4.07 15.62 2.21
N LYS A 35 -3.22 16.20 1.37
CA LYS A 35 -3.39 16.21 -0.09
C LYS A 35 -2.75 14.96 -0.70
N LYS A 36 -3.43 14.36 -1.68
CA LYS A 36 -2.88 13.25 -2.46
C LYS A 36 -2.03 13.80 -3.60
N ALA A 37 -0.89 13.16 -3.85
CA ALA A 37 -0.06 13.40 -5.01
C ALA A 37 0.29 12.06 -5.65
N THR A 38 0.19 12.01 -6.98
CA THR A 38 0.58 10.85 -7.79
C THR A 38 1.80 11.26 -8.60
N PHE A 39 2.82 10.42 -8.62
CA PHE A 39 4.07 10.68 -9.33
C PHE A 39 4.42 9.47 -10.17
N ASP A 40 4.81 9.74 -11.42
CA ASP A 40 5.47 8.75 -12.25
C ASP A 40 6.94 8.73 -11.88
N MET A 41 7.46 7.54 -11.58
CA MET A 41 8.83 7.31 -11.13
C MET A 41 9.45 6.24 -12.00
N ASP A 42 10.75 6.38 -12.26
CA ASP A 42 11.52 5.32 -12.88
C ASP A 42 11.43 4.00 -12.08
N ILE A 43 11.40 2.87 -12.79
CA ILE A 43 11.18 1.54 -12.20
C ILE A 43 12.31 1.15 -11.26
N GLU A 44 13.57 1.47 -11.62
CA GLU A 44 14.71 1.14 -10.79
C GLU A 44 14.69 1.97 -9.51
N LEU A 45 14.39 3.27 -9.63
CA LEU A 45 14.26 4.18 -8.50
C LEU A 45 13.14 3.75 -7.54
N HIS A 46 11.98 3.37 -8.07
CA HIS A 46 10.86 2.88 -7.27
C HIS A 46 11.22 1.58 -6.52
N THR A 47 11.94 0.68 -7.18
CA THR A 47 12.41 -0.58 -6.56
C THR A 47 13.41 -0.30 -5.45
N TRP A 48 14.38 0.58 -5.69
CA TRP A 48 15.35 0.97 -4.70
C TRP A 48 14.69 1.64 -3.49
N LEU A 49 13.74 2.54 -3.72
CA LEU A 49 12.98 3.21 -2.65
C LEU A 49 12.18 2.21 -1.80
N LYS A 50 11.59 1.18 -2.42
CA LYS A 50 10.94 0.09 -1.67
C LYS A 50 11.91 -0.65 -0.76
N ILE A 51 13.08 -1.01 -1.27
CA ILE A 51 14.11 -1.72 -0.49
C ILE A 51 14.59 -0.82 0.66
N TYR A 52 14.83 0.46 0.38
CA TYR A 52 15.25 1.42 1.38
C TYR A 52 14.20 1.64 2.48
N ALA A 53 12.92 1.71 2.11
CA ALA A 53 11.79 1.76 3.05
C ALA A 53 11.75 0.55 3.98
N ALA A 54 11.87 -0.65 3.41
CA ALA A 54 11.91 -1.89 4.18
C ALA A 54 13.09 -1.93 5.16
N LYS A 55 14.29 -1.53 4.73
CA LYS A 55 15.50 -1.49 5.58
C LYS A 55 15.33 -0.55 6.78
N ASN A 56 14.68 0.59 6.58
CA ASN A 56 14.49 1.61 7.63
C ASN A 56 13.22 1.41 8.46
N LYS A 57 12.43 0.34 8.21
CA LYS A 57 11.12 0.11 8.85
C LYS A 57 10.17 1.31 8.73
N LYS A 58 10.24 2.02 7.60
CA LYS A 58 9.39 3.17 7.27
C LYS A 58 8.59 2.90 6.01
N THR A 59 7.52 3.64 5.81
CA THR A 59 6.80 3.65 4.54
C THR A 59 7.53 4.50 3.50
N MET A 60 7.31 4.23 2.22
CA MET A 60 7.89 5.06 1.15
C MET A 60 7.43 6.53 1.26
N VAL A 61 6.18 6.76 1.66
CA VAL A 61 5.61 8.09 1.86
C VAL A 61 6.37 8.85 2.95
N GLU A 62 6.61 8.24 4.11
CA GLU A 62 7.37 8.87 5.20
C GLU A 62 8.79 9.22 4.79
N ILE A 63 9.43 8.39 3.97
CA ILE A 63 10.77 8.66 3.47
C ILE A 63 10.77 9.86 2.52
N ILE A 64 9.84 9.90 1.57
CA ILE A 64 9.70 11.03 0.65
C ILE A 64 9.39 12.32 1.42
N GLU A 65 8.44 12.29 2.36
CA GLU A 65 8.08 13.45 3.18
C GLU A 65 9.28 13.96 3.99
N THR A 66 10.08 13.05 4.56
CA THR A 66 11.30 13.42 5.30
C THR A 66 12.31 14.10 4.38
N GLU A 67 12.55 13.53 3.20
CA GLU A 67 13.55 14.08 2.30
C GLU A 67 13.13 15.44 1.72
N ILE A 68 11.84 15.61 1.38
CA ILE A 68 11.29 16.91 0.94
C ILE A 68 11.43 17.97 2.03
N ARG A 69 11.17 17.63 3.29
CA ARG A 69 11.36 18.55 4.43
C ARG A 69 12.83 18.94 4.59
N ASN A 70 13.74 17.97 4.52
CA ASN A 70 15.18 18.21 4.58
C ASN A 70 15.67 19.11 3.42
N LEU A 71 15.17 18.89 2.20
CA LEU A 71 15.51 19.71 1.05
C LEU A 71 15.04 21.16 1.24
N ARG A 72 13.81 21.35 1.72
CA ARG A 72 13.27 22.68 2.03
C ARG A 72 14.13 23.43 3.04
N GLU A 73 14.53 22.78 4.13
CA GLU A 73 15.41 23.39 5.15
C GLU A 73 16.77 23.77 4.56
N ARG A 74 17.34 22.94 3.68
CA ARG A 74 18.61 23.25 3.00
C ARG A 74 18.50 24.43 2.04
N GLU A 75 17.36 24.61 1.38
CA GLU A 75 17.11 25.75 0.50
C GLU A 75 16.85 27.04 1.28
N GLU A 76 16.16 26.97 2.42
CA GLU A 76 15.89 28.15 3.26
C GLU A 76 17.14 28.69 3.98
N HIS A 77 18.17 27.85 4.17
CA HIS A 77 19.44 28.22 4.81
C HIS A 77 20.58 28.57 3.83
N LYS A 78 20.27 28.76 2.55
CA LYS A 78 21.23 29.11 1.50
C LYS A 78 21.08 30.56 1.05
#